data_AF-A0A2M9Y997-F1
#
_entry.id   AF-A0A2M9Y997-F1
#
_cell.length_a   1.000
_cell.length_b   1.000
_cell.length_c   1.000
_cell.angle_alpha   90.00
_cell.angle_beta   90.00
_cell.angle_gamma   90.00
#
_symmetry.space_group_name_H-M   'P 1'
#
loop_
_entity.id
_entity.type
_entity.pdbx_description
1 polymer ?
#
loop_
_entity_poly.entity_id
_entity_poly.type
_entity_poly.pdbx_seq_one_letter_code
_entity_poly.pdbx_strand_id
1 'polypeptide(L)'
;MCTKQVSLFFAICFSVFYLSCAIKSENSGDPSTKEYYENAIVNCLINGCDKEIIITGGNSLPEGGSLVLSVSLAHKPDATSVTYSFSSSNPAIASVSPSSLIFTPSDYNISQTLTITGSSDNSDSTDNSIVISILTPSSETIPYPILQKDNDKFLFATNATYAGNFGSGGFADFICQSEADSLNASGLPSGTYKTFAVAGTWRRAIPSKIDWVLKPNKEYIDFAGGTFVKAFDTDSTALFVFGTGSGISATAAGYWTGLQTDWSTESTCQGWTSNSGSDQGNFASSLDPNVGGISAGTPDFCNLAKSVVCVQQ
;
A
#
# COMPACT_ATOMS: atom_id res chain seq x y z
N MET A 1 55.64 -9.52 -64.35
CA MET A 1 55.11 -9.25 -63.00
C MET A 1 53.60 -9.43 -63.04
N CYS A 2 53.08 -10.26 -62.12
CA CYS A 2 51.70 -10.40 -61.61
C CYS A 2 50.51 -10.32 -62.59
N THR A 3 49.92 -11.47 -63.00
CA THR A 3 48.76 -12.20 -62.40
C THR A 3 47.41 -11.51 -62.62
N LYS A 4 46.52 -12.00 -63.53
CA LYS A 4 45.45 -13.04 -63.36
C LYS A 4 44.40 -12.62 -62.31
N GLN A 5 43.08 -12.62 -62.52
CA GLN A 5 42.19 -13.56 -63.23
C GLN A 5 40.76 -12.98 -63.45
N VAL A 6 40.17 -13.35 -64.61
CA VAL A 6 38.79 -13.83 -64.88
C VAL A 6 37.59 -12.90 -64.65
N SER A 7 37.02 -12.44 -65.77
CA SER A 7 35.63 -12.02 -65.93
C SER A 7 34.67 -13.21 -65.88
N LEU A 8 33.55 -13.08 -65.17
CA LEU A 8 32.29 -13.73 -65.54
C LEU A 8 31.11 -12.87 -65.11
N PHE A 9 30.33 -12.45 -66.10
CA PHE A 9 29.16 -11.58 -65.97
C PHE A 9 27.89 -12.43 -65.78
N PHE A 10 26.97 -11.89 -64.98
CA PHE A 10 25.52 -12.13 -64.92
C PHE A 10 24.96 -13.42 -64.28
N ALA A 11 24.44 -13.24 -63.06
CA ALA A 11 23.19 -13.85 -62.63
C ALA A 11 22.39 -12.81 -61.84
N ILE A 12 21.16 -12.59 -62.28
CA ILE A 12 20.18 -11.61 -61.78
C ILE A 12 19.80 -11.97 -60.35
N CYS A 13 20.05 -11.06 -59.40
CA CYS A 13 19.48 -11.14 -58.06
C CYS A 13 18.50 -9.96 -57.89
N PHE A 14 17.23 -10.31 -57.71
CA PHE A 14 16.12 -9.40 -57.41
C PHE A 14 16.46 -8.63 -56.12
N SER A 15 16.88 -7.38 -56.27
CA SER A 15 16.97 -6.43 -55.15
C SER A 15 15.64 -5.67 -55.10
N VAL A 16 14.71 -6.16 -54.28
CA VAL A 16 13.57 -5.34 -53.86
C VAL A 16 14.13 -4.31 -52.89
N PHE A 17 14.35 -3.11 -53.42
CA PHE A 17 14.53 -1.91 -52.62
C PHE A 17 13.26 -1.69 -51.79
N TYR A 18 13.33 -1.92 -50.48
CA TYR A 18 12.36 -1.37 -49.55
C TYR A 18 12.56 0.16 -49.54
N LEU A 19 11.71 0.88 -50.25
CA LEU A 19 11.51 2.30 -49.99
C LEU A 19 10.70 2.43 -48.71
N SER A 20 11.34 3.05 -47.72
CA SER A 20 10.75 3.57 -46.50
C SER A 20 9.52 4.43 -46.81
N CYS A 21 8.39 4.13 -46.19
CA CYS A 21 7.36 5.13 -45.92
C CYS A 21 7.27 5.26 -44.40
N ALA A 22 7.95 6.28 -43.86
CA ALA A 22 7.83 6.70 -42.48
C ALA A 22 6.57 7.56 -42.34
N ILE A 23 5.74 7.32 -41.32
CA ILE A 23 4.76 8.30 -40.86
C ILE A 23 5.31 8.90 -39.58
N LYS A 24 5.42 10.23 -39.59
CA LYS A 24 5.92 11.07 -38.50
C LYS A 24 4.82 11.22 -37.45
N SER A 25 5.11 10.98 -36.18
CA SER A 25 4.27 11.40 -35.04
C SER A 25 4.98 12.54 -34.32
N GLU A 26 4.32 13.68 -34.18
CA GLU A 26 4.82 14.81 -33.40
C GLU A 26 4.17 14.79 -32.02
N ASN A 27 4.96 14.52 -30.97
CA ASN A 27 4.93 15.39 -29.81
C ASN A 27 6.29 15.44 -29.10
N SER A 28 6.59 16.64 -28.62
CA SER A 28 7.92 17.23 -28.47
C SER A 28 8.52 17.04 -27.07
N GLY A 29 9.78 16.59 -27.01
CA GLY A 29 10.80 17.21 -26.16
C GLY A 29 11.45 16.36 -25.07
N ASP A 30 12.51 15.60 -25.40
CA ASP A 30 13.85 15.62 -24.75
C ASP A 30 14.75 14.52 -25.40
N PRO A 31 16.00 14.80 -25.85
CA PRO A 31 16.74 13.96 -26.79
C PRO A 31 17.70 12.92 -26.17
N SER A 32 17.55 12.50 -24.90
CA SER A 32 18.66 11.79 -24.21
C SER A 32 18.39 10.48 -23.45
N THR A 33 17.21 9.84 -23.48
CA THR A 33 17.05 8.52 -22.83
C THR A 33 16.42 7.43 -23.72
N LYS A 34 17.32 6.52 -24.12
CA LYS A 34 17.17 5.15 -24.66
C LYS A 34 15.83 4.74 -25.30
N GLU A 35 15.93 4.43 -26.60
CA GLU A 35 15.03 3.56 -27.38
C GLU A 35 14.25 2.57 -26.51
N TYR A 36 12.97 2.86 -26.32
CA TYR A 36 11.99 1.86 -25.95
C TYR A 36 10.74 2.17 -26.75
N TYR A 37 10.11 1.11 -27.27
CA TYR A 37 9.03 1.10 -28.25
C TYR A 37 9.45 1.33 -29.71
N GLU A 38 9.72 0.25 -30.45
CA GLU A 38 9.08 -0.03 -31.75
C GLU A 38 9.60 -1.32 -32.42
N ASN A 39 9.57 -2.45 -31.70
CA ASN A 39 9.65 -3.78 -32.36
C ASN A 39 8.41 -4.65 -32.09
N ALA A 40 7.46 -4.20 -31.27
CA ALA A 40 6.25 -4.96 -30.94
C ALA A 40 5.15 -4.85 -32.01
N ILE A 41 5.18 -3.83 -32.89
CA ILE A 41 4.07 -3.56 -33.82
C ILE A 41 4.24 -4.28 -35.17
N VAL A 42 5.47 -4.61 -35.60
CA VAL A 42 5.71 -5.21 -36.93
C VAL A 42 5.41 -6.72 -36.98
N ASN A 43 5.40 -7.43 -35.83
CA ASN A 43 4.98 -8.83 -35.80
C ASN A 43 3.45 -9.02 -35.97
N CYS A 44 2.69 -7.92 -35.93
CA CYS A 44 1.22 -7.95 -35.98
C CYS A 44 0.67 -8.20 -37.40
N LEU A 45 1.42 -7.88 -38.47
CA LEU A 45 0.82 -7.81 -39.82
C LEU A 45 0.94 -9.06 -40.70
N ILE A 46 1.61 -10.13 -40.27
CA ILE A 46 1.82 -11.31 -41.13
C ILE A 46 1.23 -12.60 -40.54
N ASN A 47 0.97 -12.67 -39.23
CA ASN A 47 0.17 -13.73 -38.59
C ASN A 47 -0.39 -13.27 -37.22
N GLY A 48 -1.60 -12.71 -37.17
CA GLY A 48 -2.41 -12.67 -35.94
C GLY A 48 -2.55 -11.33 -35.20
N CYS A 49 -3.36 -10.41 -35.77
CA CYS A 49 -3.94 -9.28 -35.02
C CYS A 49 -5.03 -9.71 -34.01
N ASP A 50 -5.26 -11.02 -33.81
CA ASP A 50 -6.39 -11.60 -33.09
C ASP A 50 -6.18 -11.71 -31.56
N LYS A 51 -5.03 -11.24 -31.03
CA LYS A 51 -4.54 -11.63 -29.68
C LYS A 51 -4.17 -10.48 -28.75
N GLU A 52 -4.66 -9.27 -29.04
CA GLU A 52 -4.56 -8.17 -28.10
C GLU A 52 -5.43 -8.48 -26.87
N ILE A 53 -4.77 -8.79 -25.76
CA ILE A 53 -5.39 -8.99 -24.45
C ILE A 53 -5.61 -7.64 -23.77
N ILE A 54 -6.83 -7.39 -23.30
CA ILE A 54 -7.22 -6.19 -22.58
C ILE A 54 -7.32 -6.57 -21.10
N ILE A 55 -6.58 -5.86 -20.25
CA ILE A 55 -6.60 -6.05 -18.79
C ILE A 55 -6.90 -4.71 -18.13
N THR A 56 -7.94 -4.68 -17.30
CA THR A 56 -8.32 -3.50 -16.50
C THR A 56 -8.42 -3.89 -15.03
N GLY A 57 -8.32 -2.92 -14.12
CA GLY A 57 -8.30 -3.14 -12.67
C GLY A 57 -7.09 -2.51 -11.97
N GLY A 58 -6.07 -2.14 -12.73
CA GLY A 58 -4.86 -1.50 -12.21
C GLY A 58 -3.85 -2.52 -11.68
N ASN A 59 -2.84 -2.04 -10.97
CA ASN A 59 -1.71 -2.86 -10.53
C ASN A 59 -1.36 -2.71 -9.04
N SER A 60 -2.23 -2.05 -8.27
CA SER A 60 -2.02 -1.84 -6.83
C SER A 60 -2.75 -2.94 -6.06
N LEU A 61 -1.99 -3.81 -5.40
CA LEU A 61 -2.53 -4.89 -4.57
C LEU A 61 -2.44 -4.48 -3.10
N PRO A 62 -3.54 -4.35 -2.35
CA PRO A 62 -3.43 -4.17 -0.92
C PRO A 62 -2.82 -5.41 -0.27
N GLU A 63 -1.86 -5.22 0.63
CA GLU A 63 -1.34 -6.29 1.47
C GLU A 63 -2.46 -6.90 2.34
N GLY A 64 -2.48 -8.23 2.45
CA GLY A 64 -3.59 -9.00 3.05
C GLY A 64 -4.93 -8.88 2.29
N GLY A 65 -4.99 -8.14 1.18
CA GLY A 65 -6.20 -7.85 0.41
C GLY A 65 -6.24 -8.55 -0.95
N SER A 66 -7.06 -8.00 -1.85
CA SER A 66 -7.18 -8.52 -3.21
C SER A 66 -7.25 -7.41 -4.26
N LEU A 67 -6.73 -7.72 -5.44
CA LEU A 67 -6.83 -6.94 -6.66
C LEU A 67 -7.63 -7.75 -7.67
N VAL A 68 -8.74 -7.19 -8.15
CA VAL A 68 -9.60 -7.82 -9.14
C VAL A 68 -9.33 -7.22 -10.50
N LEU A 69 -8.89 -8.07 -11.43
CA LEU A 69 -8.65 -7.71 -12.83
C LEU A 69 -9.79 -8.24 -13.71
N SER A 70 -10.18 -7.43 -14.68
CA SER A 70 -11.08 -7.84 -15.77
C SER A 70 -10.26 -8.04 -17.04
N VAL A 71 -10.37 -9.23 -17.61
CA VAL A 71 -9.58 -9.69 -18.76
C VAL A 71 -10.51 -10.03 -19.92
N SER A 72 -10.20 -9.53 -21.11
CA SER A 72 -10.90 -9.85 -22.37
C SER A 72 -9.94 -9.76 -23.55
N LEU A 73 -10.39 -10.12 -24.74
CA LEU A 73 -9.65 -9.97 -26.00
C LEU A 73 -10.28 -8.86 -26.85
N ALA A 74 -9.45 -8.05 -27.51
CA ALA A 74 -9.92 -7.03 -28.44
C ALA A 74 -10.53 -7.65 -29.72
N HIS A 75 -10.04 -8.83 -30.10
CA HIS A 75 -10.39 -9.50 -31.35
C HIS A 75 -10.84 -10.95 -31.10
N LYS A 76 -11.72 -11.42 -31.98
CA LYS A 76 -12.24 -12.80 -31.97
C LYS A 76 -11.09 -13.76 -32.36
N PRO A 77 -10.83 -14.83 -31.58
CA PRO A 77 -9.81 -15.80 -31.95
C PRO A 77 -10.22 -16.63 -33.17
N ASP A 78 -9.25 -17.00 -34.00
CA ASP A 78 -9.46 -17.90 -35.16
C ASP A 78 -9.65 -19.36 -34.74
N ALA A 79 -9.10 -19.75 -33.59
CA ALA A 79 -9.26 -21.08 -33.00
C ALA A 79 -10.61 -21.24 -32.30
N THR A 80 -11.04 -22.49 -32.09
CA THR A 80 -12.27 -22.79 -31.32
C THR A 80 -12.19 -22.29 -29.88
N SER A 81 -10.98 -22.23 -29.34
CA SER A 81 -10.67 -21.65 -28.03
C SER A 81 -9.19 -21.29 -27.94
N VAL A 82 -8.87 -20.25 -27.17
CA VAL A 82 -7.52 -19.87 -26.79
C VAL A 82 -7.41 -19.83 -25.27
N THR A 83 -6.30 -20.33 -24.72
CA THR A 83 -6.06 -20.39 -23.28
C THR A 83 -4.93 -19.44 -22.91
N TYR A 84 -5.17 -18.59 -21.93
CA TYR A 84 -4.15 -17.77 -21.28
C TYR A 84 -3.92 -18.31 -19.87
N SER A 85 -2.68 -18.59 -19.52
CA SER A 85 -2.32 -19.10 -18.19
C SER A 85 -1.61 -18.02 -17.37
N PHE A 86 -1.88 -17.96 -16.08
CA PHE A 86 -1.40 -16.95 -15.15
C PHE A 86 -0.58 -17.60 -14.05
N SER A 87 0.58 -17.03 -13.75
CA SER A 87 1.40 -17.44 -12.61
C SER A 87 2.04 -16.25 -11.93
N SER A 88 2.25 -16.33 -10.62
CA SER A 88 2.94 -15.30 -9.85
C SER A 88 4.43 -15.58 -9.79
N SER A 89 5.26 -14.54 -9.90
CA SER A 89 6.71 -14.62 -9.66
C SER A 89 7.05 -14.96 -8.21
N ASN A 90 6.15 -14.66 -7.26
CA ASN A 90 6.29 -15.04 -5.86
C ASN A 90 4.90 -15.31 -5.22
N PRO A 91 4.42 -16.57 -5.29
CA PRO A 91 3.13 -16.96 -4.72
C PRO A 91 3.00 -16.81 -3.21
N ALA A 92 4.11 -16.67 -2.47
CA ALA A 92 4.07 -16.43 -1.03
C ALA A 92 3.62 -15.00 -0.70
N ILE A 93 3.89 -14.03 -1.59
CA ILE A 93 3.48 -12.63 -1.43
C ILE A 93 2.14 -12.37 -2.12
N ALA A 94 1.96 -12.86 -3.35
CA ALA A 94 0.70 -12.72 -4.06
C ALA A 94 0.38 -13.97 -4.89
N SER A 95 -0.81 -14.50 -4.69
CA SER A 95 -1.35 -15.64 -5.46
C SER A 95 -2.35 -15.15 -6.50
N VAL A 96 -2.53 -15.93 -7.57
CA VAL A 96 -3.44 -15.59 -8.68
C VAL A 96 -4.45 -16.71 -8.90
N SER A 97 -5.72 -16.37 -9.09
CA SER A 97 -6.81 -17.32 -9.34
C SER A 97 -7.90 -16.72 -10.25
N PRO A 98 -8.41 -17.45 -11.25
CA PRO A 98 -7.97 -18.79 -11.66
C PRO A 98 -6.56 -18.75 -12.30
N SER A 99 -5.89 -19.90 -12.37
CA SER A 99 -4.57 -20.02 -13.02
C SER A 99 -4.64 -20.01 -14.55
N SER A 100 -5.83 -20.04 -15.14
CA SER A 100 -6.04 -19.84 -16.57
C SER A 100 -7.42 -19.28 -16.87
N LEU A 101 -7.51 -18.56 -17.99
CA LEU A 101 -8.75 -18.11 -18.60
C LEU A 101 -8.82 -18.65 -20.03
N ILE A 102 -10.00 -19.09 -20.44
CA ILE A 102 -10.25 -19.65 -21.77
C ILE A 102 -11.22 -18.72 -22.48
N PHE A 103 -10.85 -18.29 -23.67
CA PHE A 103 -11.70 -17.47 -24.54
C PHE A 103 -12.08 -18.26 -25.79
N THR A 104 -13.33 -18.15 -26.17
CA THR A 104 -13.92 -18.72 -27.39
C THR A 104 -14.36 -17.59 -28.33
N PRO A 105 -14.61 -17.90 -29.61
CA PRO A 105 -15.15 -16.90 -30.53
C PRO A 105 -16.51 -16.29 -30.13
N SER A 106 -17.20 -16.83 -29.12
CA SER A 106 -18.48 -16.33 -28.59
C SER A 106 -18.35 -15.49 -27.31
N ASP A 107 -17.23 -15.57 -26.60
CA ASP A 107 -17.04 -14.90 -25.30
C ASP A 107 -15.77 -14.03 -25.24
N TYR A 108 -14.99 -13.94 -26.33
CA TYR A 108 -13.70 -13.26 -26.35
C TYR A 108 -13.75 -11.82 -25.81
N ASN A 109 -14.84 -11.10 -26.08
CA ASN A 109 -15.05 -9.71 -25.65
C ASN A 109 -15.86 -9.58 -24.36
N ILE A 110 -16.21 -10.71 -23.72
CA ILE A 110 -16.87 -10.74 -22.41
C ILE A 110 -15.78 -10.76 -21.35
N SER A 111 -15.77 -9.75 -20.48
CA SER A 111 -14.78 -9.67 -19.41
C SER A 111 -14.89 -10.87 -18.46
N GLN A 112 -13.79 -11.58 -18.32
CA GLN A 112 -13.60 -12.64 -17.32
C GLN A 112 -12.77 -12.11 -16.16
N THR A 113 -13.04 -12.61 -14.95
CA THR A 113 -12.39 -12.12 -13.73
C THR A 113 -11.14 -12.92 -13.39
N LEU A 114 -10.06 -12.19 -13.08
CA LEU A 114 -8.84 -12.72 -12.50
C LEU A 114 -8.62 -12.04 -11.15
N THR A 115 -8.49 -12.81 -10.08
CA THR A 115 -8.26 -12.29 -8.73
C THR A 115 -6.82 -12.55 -8.33
N ILE A 116 -6.14 -11.49 -7.88
CA ILE A 116 -4.83 -11.57 -7.26
C ILE A 116 -5.02 -11.32 -5.77
N THR A 117 -4.60 -12.26 -4.94
CA THR A 117 -4.72 -12.17 -3.48
C THR A 117 -3.35 -11.94 -2.88
N GLY A 118 -3.20 -10.85 -2.13
CA GLY A 118 -2.01 -10.52 -1.38
C GLY A 118 -1.99 -11.24 -0.04
N SER A 119 -0.87 -11.86 0.29
CA SER A 119 -0.58 -12.29 1.66
C SER A 119 -0.26 -11.07 2.51
N SER A 120 -0.57 -11.14 3.80
CA SER A 120 0.06 -10.26 4.79
C SER A 120 1.51 -10.68 5.00
N ASP A 121 2.40 -9.72 5.23
CA ASP A 121 3.80 -9.98 5.57
C ASP A 121 4.16 -9.52 7.00
N ASN A 122 5.45 -9.29 7.26
CA ASN A 122 5.97 -8.94 8.57
C ASN A 122 5.91 -7.43 8.77
N SER A 123 5.91 -7.00 10.03
CA SER A 123 5.96 -5.60 10.47
C SER A 123 7.10 -4.78 9.82
N ASP A 124 6.91 -4.27 8.62
CA ASP A 124 7.86 -3.42 7.93
C ASP A 124 7.15 -2.25 7.22
N SER A 125 7.81 -1.57 6.30
CA SER A 125 7.24 -0.38 5.65
C SER A 125 7.48 -0.39 4.15
N THR A 126 7.60 -1.58 3.55
CA THR A 126 8.15 -1.77 2.21
C THR A 126 7.11 -2.35 1.28
N ASP A 127 6.81 -1.62 0.21
CA ASP A 127 6.00 -2.18 -0.87
C ASP A 127 6.73 -3.36 -1.57
N ASN A 128 6.01 -4.44 -1.83
CA ASN A 128 6.54 -5.59 -2.55
C ASN A 128 6.24 -5.50 -4.05
N SER A 129 7.27 -5.70 -4.89
CA SER A 129 7.10 -5.77 -6.35
C SER A 129 6.95 -7.22 -6.80
N ILE A 130 5.84 -7.52 -7.48
CA ILE A 130 5.48 -8.84 -8.01
C ILE A 130 5.21 -8.76 -9.50
N VAL A 131 5.45 -9.84 -10.23
CA VAL A 131 5.05 -9.94 -11.64
C VAL A 131 4.10 -11.12 -11.81
N ILE A 132 2.92 -10.86 -12.36
CA ILE A 132 2.07 -11.92 -12.89
C ILE A 132 2.52 -12.20 -14.32
N SER A 133 2.96 -13.42 -14.57
CA SER A 133 3.33 -13.90 -15.89
C SER A 133 2.08 -14.42 -16.61
N ILE A 134 1.83 -13.90 -17.80
CA ILE A 134 0.71 -14.29 -18.65
C ILE A 134 1.27 -15.08 -19.82
N LEU A 135 1.11 -16.40 -19.78
CA LEU A 135 1.49 -17.29 -20.88
C LEU A 135 0.37 -17.29 -21.92
N THR A 136 0.70 -16.79 -23.11
CA THR A 136 -0.20 -16.74 -24.26
C THR A 136 -0.29 -18.10 -24.96
N PRO A 137 -1.31 -18.33 -25.81
CA PRO A 137 -1.41 -19.55 -26.62
C PRO A 137 -0.21 -19.80 -27.56
N SER A 138 0.52 -18.74 -27.96
CA SER A 138 1.73 -18.85 -28.79
C SER A 138 3.01 -19.11 -27.99
N SER A 139 2.87 -19.40 -26.68
CA SER A 139 3.99 -19.58 -25.75
C SER A 139 4.84 -18.33 -25.52
N GLU A 140 4.34 -17.15 -25.85
CA GLU A 140 4.92 -15.87 -25.42
C GLU A 140 4.48 -15.56 -23.99
N THR A 141 5.36 -14.94 -23.21
CA THR A 141 5.06 -14.51 -21.83
C THR A 141 4.98 -13.00 -21.76
N ILE A 142 3.84 -12.47 -21.32
CA ILE A 142 3.63 -11.05 -21.05
C ILE A 142 3.77 -10.81 -19.55
N PRO A 143 4.71 -9.96 -19.09
CA PRO A 143 4.81 -9.60 -17.68
C PRO A 143 3.77 -8.52 -17.32
N TYR A 144 2.99 -8.77 -16.27
CA TYR A 144 2.08 -7.79 -15.69
C TYR A 144 2.59 -7.39 -14.28
N PRO A 145 3.25 -6.23 -14.15
CA PRO A 145 3.81 -5.81 -12.87
C PRO A 145 2.71 -5.41 -11.90
N ILE A 146 2.81 -5.90 -10.67
CA ILE A 146 1.95 -5.60 -9.52
C ILE A 146 2.81 -5.00 -8.43
N LEU A 147 2.32 -3.95 -7.80
CA LEU A 147 2.89 -3.38 -6.59
C LEU A 147 1.95 -3.68 -5.43
N GLN A 148 2.38 -4.58 -4.55
CA GLN A 148 1.70 -4.78 -3.29
C GLN A 148 2.02 -3.60 -2.36
N LYS A 149 0.96 -2.94 -1.89
CA LYS A 149 1.06 -1.77 -1.02
C LYS A 149 1.03 -2.22 0.42
N ASP A 150 2.14 -1.95 1.09
CA ASP A 150 2.29 -2.15 2.53
C ASP A 150 1.16 -1.43 3.29
N ASN A 151 0.60 -2.14 4.25
CA ASN A 151 -0.49 -1.63 5.06
C ASN A 151 -0.11 -1.32 6.52
N ASP A 152 1.17 -1.46 6.87
CA ASP A 152 1.63 -1.20 8.22
C ASP A 152 1.75 0.29 8.55
N LYS A 153 1.44 0.61 9.81
CA LYS A 153 1.72 1.90 10.43
C LYS A 153 2.23 1.67 11.85
N PHE A 154 3.23 2.45 12.23
CA PHE A 154 3.86 2.26 13.53
C PHE A 154 3.27 3.20 14.58
N LEU A 155 3.11 2.69 15.79
CA LEU A 155 2.81 3.48 16.97
C LEU A 155 3.63 3.01 18.16
N PHE A 156 3.69 3.83 19.20
CA PHE A 156 4.26 3.44 20.49
C PHE A 156 3.70 4.34 21.58
N ALA A 157 3.71 3.87 22.82
CA ALA A 157 3.50 4.74 23.99
C ALA A 157 4.85 5.21 24.54
N THR A 158 4.92 6.49 24.94
CA THR A 158 6.12 7.05 25.55
C THR A 158 6.48 6.33 26.85
N ASN A 159 7.77 6.09 27.08
CA ASN A 159 8.24 5.58 28.37
C ASN A 159 8.19 6.67 29.45
N ALA A 160 8.45 7.92 29.06
CA ALA A 160 8.18 9.07 29.91
C ALA A 160 6.66 9.25 30.10
N THR A 161 6.27 9.74 31.27
CA THR A 161 4.87 9.98 31.62
C THR A 161 4.62 11.46 31.89
N TYR A 162 3.41 11.90 31.58
CA TYR A 162 3.04 13.31 31.57
C TYR A 162 1.71 13.52 32.31
N ALA A 163 1.65 14.59 33.11
CA ALA A 163 0.38 15.14 33.59
C ALA A 163 -0.42 15.73 32.42
N GLY A 164 -1.71 16.00 32.63
CA GLY A 164 -2.66 16.39 31.59
C GLY A 164 -2.41 17.75 30.90
N ASN A 165 -1.30 18.43 31.14
CA ASN A 165 -0.98 19.75 30.59
C ASN A 165 0.02 19.70 29.41
N PHE A 166 -0.14 18.73 28.50
CA PHE A 166 0.79 18.49 27.40
C PHE A 166 0.34 19.00 26.01
N GLY A 167 -0.85 19.59 25.87
CA GLY A 167 -1.43 19.97 24.56
C GLY A 167 -1.07 21.36 24.04
N SER A 168 -0.42 22.20 24.84
CA SER A 168 -0.14 23.60 24.46
C SER A 168 0.85 23.70 23.30
N GLY A 169 0.46 24.41 22.22
CA GLY A 169 1.38 24.81 21.14
C GLY A 169 1.99 23.67 20.32
N GLY A 170 1.34 22.51 20.25
CA GLY A 170 1.88 21.33 19.54
C GLY A 170 2.93 20.55 20.33
N PHE A 171 3.10 20.83 21.62
CA PHE A 171 4.05 20.14 22.49
C PHE A 171 3.85 18.61 22.50
N ALA A 172 2.60 18.14 22.42
CA ALA A 172 2.30 16.72 22.36
C ALA A 172 2.86 16.01 21.11
N ASP A 173 2.77 16.66 19.94
CA ASP A 173 3.35 16.11 18.71
C ASP A 173 4.88 16.24 18.74
N PHE A 174 5.42 17.30 19.37
CA PHE A 174 6.86 17.44 19.58
C PHE A 174 7.43 16.33 20.48
N ILE A 175 6.74 15.96 21.57
CA ILE A 175 7.09 14.80 22.40
C ILE A 175 7.20 13.55 21.51
N CYS A 176 6.17 13.31 20.70
CA CYS A 176 6.12 12.15 19.83
C CYS A 176 7.25 12.11 18.80
N GLN A 177 7.51 13.23 18.13
CA GLN A 177 8.61 13.28 17.17
C GLN A 177 9.97 13.11 17.86
N SER A 178 10.19 13.78 18.99
CA SER A 178 11.45 13.71 19.71
C SER A 178 11.74 12.30 20.24
N GLU A 179 10.73 11.58 20.73
CA GLU A 179 10.92 10.21 21.20
C GLU A 179 11.10 9.25 20.03
N ALA A 180 10.33 9.40 18.95
CA ALA A 180 10.51 8.60 17.73
C ALA A 180 11.93 8.74 17.16
N ASP A 181 12.45 9.97 17.09
CA ASP A 181 13.80 10.23 16.61
C ASP A 181 14.88 9.51 17.44
N SER A 182 14.64 9.37 18.75
CA SER A 182 15.52 8.63 19.66
C SER A 182 15.42 7.10 19.49
N LEU A 183 14.27 6.60 19.06
CA LEU A 183 13.98 5.17 18.86
C LEU A 183 14.38 4.66 17.47
N ASN A 184 14.72 5.53 16.52
CA ASN A 184 15.20 5.15 15.20
C ASN A 184 16.39 4.18 15.27
N ALA A 185 17.33 4.41 16.20
CA ALA A 185 18.48 3.53 16.41
C ALA A 185 18.10 2.14 16.97
N SER A 186 16.91 2.03 17.57
CA SER A 186 16.32 0.79 18.06
C SER A 186 15.46 0.08 17.01
N GLY A 187 15.35 0.63 15.79
CA GLY A 187 14.65 0.02 14.67
C GLY A 187 13.25 0.58 14.40
N LEU A 188 12.75 1.55 15.20
CA LEU A 188 11.50 2.23 14.87
C LEU A 188 11.62 2.89 13.48
N PRO A 189 10.67 2.67 12.55
CA PRO A 189 10.73 3.27 11.23
C PRO A 189 10.68 4.79 11.28
N SER A 190 11.54 5.43 10.49
CA SER A 190 11.57 6.89 10.37
C SER A 190 10.24 7.44 9.85
N GLY A 191 9.90 8.67 10.23
CA GLY A 191 8.70 9.34 9.75
C GLY A 191 8.27 10.45 10.67
N THR A 192 7.12 11.04 10.35
CA THR A 192 6.47 12.00 11.24
C THR A 192 5.57 11.27 12.22
N TYR A 193 5.70 11.56 13.51
CA TYR A 193 4.87 10.99 14.57
C TYR A 193 4.05 12.08 15.25
N LYS A 194 2.76 11.81 15.44
CA LYS A 194 1.81 12.71 16.12
C LYS A 194 1.12 12.01 17.28
N THR A 195 0.65 12.77 18.27
CA THR A 195 0.00 12.16 19.43
C THR A 195 -1.39 11.61 19.14
N PHE A 196 -1.69 10.42 19.66
CA PHE A 196 -3.05 9.86 19.76
C PHE A 196 -3.77 10.37 21.01
N ALA A 197 -4.04 11.67 21.04
CA ALA A 197 -4.89 12.31 22.04
C ALA A 197 -5.81 13.32 21.36
N VAL A 198 -7.11 13.29 21.66
CA VAL A 198 -8.10 14.25 21.16
C VAL A 198 -8.29 15.39 22.14
N ALA A 199 -8.55 16.58 21.62
CA ALA A 199 -8.97 17.75 22.40
C ALA A 199 -10.26 18.38 21.86
N GLY A 200 -10.78 17.85 20.75
CA GLY A 200 -11.99 18.32 20.09
C GLY A 200 -11.74 19.54 19.20
N THR A 201 -10.77 20.40 19.54
CA THR A 201 -10.42 21.64 18.82
C THR A 201 -9.24 21.47 17.87
N TRP A 202 -8.18 20.79 18.30
CA TRP A 202 -6.97 20.57 17.49
C TRP A 202 -6.76 19.12 17.05
N ARG A 203 -7.46 18.16 17.66
CA ARG A 203 -7.52 16.76 17.24
C ARG A 203 -8.84 16.12 17.63
N ARG A 204 -9.51 15.41 16.71
CA ARG A 204 -10.84 14.81 16.91
C ARG A 204 -11.09 13.66 15.94
N ALA A 205 -11.77 12.60 16.39
CA ALA A 205 -12.22 11.47 15.56
C ALA A 205 -13.65 11.66 15.02
N ILE A 206 -14.61 11.88 15.91
CA ILE A 206 -16.06 11.98 15.64
C ILE A 206 -16.59 13.30 16.24
N PRO A 207 -17.62 13.96 15.67
CA PRO A 207 -18.39 13.58 14.47
C PRO A 207 -17.68 13.85 13.15
N SER A 208 -16.72 14.78 13.16
CA SER A 208 -15.85 15.04 12.02
C SER A 208 -14.41 15.01 12.47
N LYS A 209 -13.58 14.40 11.64
CA LYS A 209 -12.14 14.33 11.86
C LYS A 209 -11.52 15.72 11.82
N ILE A 210 -10.72 16.05 12.83
CA ILE A 210 -9.82 17.20 12.85
C ILE A 210 -8.44 16.66 13.15
N ASP A 211 -7.47 16.92 12.26
CA ASP A 211 -6.07 16.45 12.35
C ASP A 211 -5.96 15.01 12.90
N TRP A 212 -6.79 14.12 12.36
CA TRP A 212 -6.89 12.74 12.83
C TRP A 212 -5.66 11.93 12.42
N VAL A 213 -5.14 11.16 13.37
CA VAL A 213 -3.82 10.52 13.26
C VAL A 213 -3.88 9.07 12.76
N LEU A 214 -5.04 8.42 12.81
CA LEU A 214 -5.20 7.10 12.23
C LEU A 214 -5.59 7.18 10.76
N LYS A 215 -5.11 6.23 9.95
CA LYS A 215 -5.46 6.09 8.52
C LYS A 215 -6.40 4.90 8.34
N PRO A 216 -7.24 4.88 7.29
CA PRO A 216 -8.17 3.78 7.07
C PRO A 216 -7.46 2.54 6.51
N ASN A 217 -7.93 1.35 6.91
CA ASN A 217 -7.46 0.06 6.41
C ASN A 217 -5.94 -0.14 6.57
N LYS A 218 -5.43 0.15 7.77
CA LYS A 218 -4.04 -0.05 8.15
C LYS A 218 -3.92 -1.03 9.32
N GLU A 219 -2.86 -1.83 9.31
CA GLU A 219 -2.41 -2.58 10.47
C GLU A 219 -1.48 -1.69 11.30
N TYR A 220 -1.87 -1.41 12.55
CA TYR A 220 -1.05 -0.62 13.48
C TYR A 220 -0.18 -1.53 14.33
N ILE A 221 1.14 -1.35 14.21
CA ILE A 221 2.16 -2.10 14.91
C ILE A 221 2.69 -1.28 16.08
N ASP A 222 2.58 -1.81 17.30
CA ASP A 222 3.18 -1.25 18.50
C ASP A 222 4.66 -1.62 18.60
N PHE A 223 5.50 -0.59 18.78
CA PHE A 223 6.92 -0.74 19.06
C PHE A 223 7.16 -0.80 20.58
N ALA A 224 6.82 -1.94 21.18
CA ALA A 224 6.86 -2.19 22.61
C ALA A 224 8.29 -2.45 23.12
N GLY A 225 9.10 -1.38 23.23
CA GLY A 225 10.45 -1.49 23.79
C GLY A 225 11.40 -2.34 22.94
N GLY A 226 11.31 -2.21 21.60
CA GLY A 226 12.17 -2.93 20.65
C GLY A 226 11.53 -4.15 19.99
N THR A 227 10.31 -4.51 20.38
CA THR A 227 9.55 -5.59 19.73
C THR A 227 8.37 -5.01 18.97
N PHE A 228 8.14 -5.48 17.74
CA PHE A 228 6.98 -5.15 16.94
C PHE A 228 5.85 -6.12 17.24
N VAL A 229 4.72 -5.60 17.71
CA VAL A 229 3.52 -6.38 18.04
C VAL A 229 2.31 -5.71 17.43
N LYS A 230 1.48 -6.46 16.70
CA LYS A 230 0.21 -5.92 16.18
C LYS A 230 -0.67 -5.39 17.32
N ALA A 231 -0.97 -4.10 17.28
CA ALA A 231 -1.82 -3.42 18.25
C ALA A 231 -3.28 -3.51 17.84
N PHE A 232 -3.60 -3.02 16.64
CA PHE A 232 -4.96 -2.91 16.10
C PHE A 232 -4.94 -2.88 14.58
N ASP A 233 -5.99 -3.40 13.95
CA ASP A 233 -6.36 -2.99 12.60
C ASP A 233 -7.18 -1.71 12.68
N THR A 234 -7.26 -0.98 11.57
CA THR A 234 -8.22 0.11 11.40
C THR A 234 -9.22 -0.19 10.30
N ASP A 235 -10.46 0.20 10.52
CA ASP A 235 -11.52 0.06 9.52
C ASP A 235 -11.41 1.13 8.42
N SER A 236 -12.34 1.09 7.47
CA SER A 236 -12.46 2.10 6.40
C SER A 236 -12.73 3.52 6.91
N THR A 237 -13.13 3.68 8.17
CA THR A 237 -13.34 4.96 8.84
C THR A 237 -12.10 5.41 9.64
N ALA A 238 -11.00 4.68 9.56
CA ALA A 238 -9.76 4.96 10.28
C ALA A 238 -9.94 4.92 11.81
N LEU A 239 -10.77 4.00 12.30
CA LEU A 239 -10.93 3.72 13.74
C LEU A 239 -10.45 2.30 14.01
N PHE A 240 -9.94 2.05 15.21
CA PHE A 240 -9.48 0.72 15.60
C PHE A 240 -10.62 -0.30 15.52
N VAL A 241 -10.32 -1.45 14.92
CA VAL A 241 -11.15 -2.65 14.97
C VAL A 241 -10.78 -3.40 16.24
N PHE A 242 -11.68 -3.40 17.20
CA PHE A 242 -11.44 -4.07 18.48
C PHE A 242 -11.29 -5.59 18.30
N GLY A 243 -10.34 -6.16 19.03
CA GLY A 243 -10.05 -7.60 19.08
C GLY A 243 -9.04 -8.11 18.06
N THR A 244 -8.46 -7.27 17.19
CA THR A 244 -7.58 -7.74 16.11
C THR A 244 -6.08 -7.76 16.44
N GLY A 245 -5.68 -7.26 17.61
CA GLY A 245 -4.28 -7.28 18.06
C GLY A 245 -4.16 -7.42 19.57
N SER A 246 -3.08 -6.89 20.14
CA SER A 246 -2.79 -6.95 21.58
C SER A 246 -3.03 -5.62 22.32
N GLY A 247 -3.47 -4.58 21.62
CA GLY A 247 -3.50 -3.22 22.15
C GLY A 247 -2.10 -2.58 22.21
N ILE A 248 -2.02 -1.38 22.77
CA ILE A 248 -0.78 -0.59 22.85
C ILE A 248 -0.10 -0.82 24.20
N SER A 249 1.17 -1.20 24.17
CA SER A 249 2.00 -1.35 25.36
C SER A 249 2.38 0.02 25.92
N ALA A 250 1.83 0.34 27.08
CA ALA A 250 2.15 1.55 27.84
C ALA A 250 2.52 1.20 29.29
N THR A 251 2.85 2.22 30.08
CA THR A 251 3.02 2.05 31.53
C THR A 251 1.73 1.51 32.20
N ALA A 252 1.85 0.98 33.41
CA ALA A 252 0.70 0.43 34.15
C ALA A 252 -0.41 1.47 34.43
N ALA A 253 -0.09 2.77 34.37
CA ALA A 253 -1.04 3.87 34.51
C ALA A 253 -1.88 4.12 33.24
N GLY A 254 -1.57 3.46 32.13
CA GLY A 254 -2.19 3.66 30.82
C GLY A 254 -1.63 4.87 30.07
N TYR A 255 -2.43 5.40 29.13
CA TYR A 255 -2.07 6.56 28.31
C TYR A 255 -3.24 7.50 28.09
N TRP A 256 -2.95 8.79 27.98
CA TRP A 256 -3.96 9.82 27.72
C TRP A 256 -4.54 9.70 26.32
N THR A 257 -5.86 9.77 26.20
CA THR A 257 -6.56 9.74 24.90
C THR A 257 -7.57 10.87 24.75
N GLY A 258 -8.33 11.22 25.79
CA GLY A 258 -9.44 12.16 25.69
C GLY A 258 -10.69 11.59 25.01
N LEU A 259 -10.63 10.30 24.63
CA LEU A 259 -11.68 9.59 23.90
C LEU A 259 -12.68 8.96 24.86
N GLN A 260 -13.95 9.00 24.47
CA GLN A 260 -14.99 8.14 25.01
C GLN A 260 -15.02 6.78 24.29
N THR A 261 -15.77 5.83 24.83
CA THR A 261 -15.93 4.49 24.25
C THR A 261 -16.57 4.50 22.86
N ASP A 262 -17.22 5.60 22.48
CA ASP A 262 -17.85 5.83 21.19
C ASP A 262 -17.00 6.70 20.23
N TRP A 263 -15.72 6.92 20.56
CA TRP A 263 -14.77 7.78 19.83
C TRP A 263 -15.07 9.28 19.87
N SER A 264 -16.10 9.73 20.60
CA SER A 264 -16.30 11.15 20.84
C SER A 264 -15.21 11.71 21.77
N THR A 265 -15.02 13.03 21.73
CA THR A 265 -14.10 13.72 22.63
C THR A 265 -14.84 14.21 23.87
N GLU A 266 -14.31 13.95 25.06
CA GLU A 266 -14.86 14.52 26.30
C GLU A 266 -13.75 15.02 27.24
N SER A 267 -13.65 14.47 28.46
CA SER A 267 -12.73 14.89 29.51
C SER A 267 -11.31 14.89 28.99
N THR A 268 -10.73 16.07 28.81
CA THR A 268 -9.44 16.27 28.14
C THR A 268 -8.53 17.17 28.95
N CYS A 269 -8.66 17.25 30.27
CA CYS A 269 -7.82 18.15 31.09
C CYS A 269 -7.85 19.60 30.59
N GLN A 270 -9.06 20.09 30.30
CA GLN A 270 -9.29 21.43 29.72
C GLN A 270 -8.61 21.62 28.36
N GLY A 271 -8.67 20.63 27.45
CA GLY A 271 -7.95 20.68 26.17
C GLY A 271 -6.44 20.46 26.29
N TRP A 272 -6.06 19.69 27.30
CA TRP A 272 -4.73 19.29 27.71
C TRP A 272 -3.86 20.45 28.18
N THR A 273 -4.47 21.39 28.91
CA THR A 273 -3.78 22.56 29.49
C THR A 273 -3.75 22.52 31.02
N SER A 274 -4.43 21.57 31.66
CA SER A 274 -4.50 21.46 33.12
C SER A 274 -3.74 20.24 33.64
N ASN A 275 -3.04 20.43 34.74
CA ASN A 275 -2.49 19.37 35.59
C ASN A 275 -3.06 19.44 37.02
N SER A 276 -4.26 20.01 37.18
CA SER A 276 -4.94 20.09 38.47
C SER A 276 -5.53 18.73 38.88
N GLY A 277 -5.51 18.42 40.17
CA GLY A 277 -6.22 17.27 40.73
C GLY A 277 -7.75 17.44 40.79
N SER A 278 -8.27 18.60 40.36
CA SER A 278 -9.72 18.85 40.25
C SER A 278 -10.26 18.67 38.83
N ASP A 279 -9.38 18.64 37.83
CA ASP A 279 -9.74 18.44 36.43
C ASP A 279 -9.57 16.96 36.08
N GLN A 280 -10.31 16.52 35.07
CA GLN A 280 -10.31 15.13 34.62
C GLN A 280 -9.97 14.98 33.14
N GLY A 281 -9.34 13.85 32.82
CA GLY A 281 -8.97 13.44 31.47
C GLY A 281 -9.35 11.97 31.23
N ASN A 282 -9.80 11.65 30.02
CA ASN A 282 -9.98 10.27 29.61
C ASN A 282 -8.65 9.66 29.19
N PHE A 283 -8.46 8.40 29.55
CA PHE A 283 -7.26 7.63 29.28
C PHE A 283 -7.66 6.21 28.88
N ALA A 284 -6.71 5.49 28.29
CA ALA A 284 -6.85 4.10 27.89
C ALA A 284 -5.92 3.19 28.71
N SER A 285 -6.30 1.92 28.82
CA SER A 285 -5.53 0.86 29.46
C SER A 285 -4.36 0.41 28.57
N SER A 286 -3.26 0.00 29.19
CA SER A 286 -2.15 -0.67 28.50
C SER A 286 -2.57 -2.09 28.08
N LEU A 287 -2.15 -2.52 26.89
CA LEU A 287 -2.35 -3.86 26.33
C LEU A 287 -3.82 -4.35 26.34
N ASP A 288 -4.78 -3.44 26.14
CA ASP A 288 -6.18 -3.80 25.97
C ASP A 288 -6.56 -3.72 24.48
N PRO A 289 -6.82 -4.85 23.79
CA PRO A 289 -7.20 -4.84 22.39
C PRO A 289 -8.68 -4.55 22.16
N ASN A 290 -9.44 -4.22 23.20
CA ASN A 290 -10.85 -3.89 23.11
C ASN A 290 -11.08 -2.40 23.36
N VAL A 291 -12.29 -2.03 23.76
CA VAL A 291 -12.67 -0.63 24.02
C VAL A 291 -11.79 0.06 25.06
N GLY A 292 -11.22 -0.70 26.01
CA GLY A 292 -10.29 -0.17 27.01
C GLY A 292 -9.00 0.39 26.41
N GLY A 293 -8.64 -0.01 25.19
CA GLY A 293 -7.53 0.54 24.41
C GLY A 293 -7.80 1.92 23.81
N ILE A 294 -8.99 2.49 23.98
CA ILE A 294 -9.24 3.91 23.69
C ILE A 294 -9.79 4.67 24.90
N SER A 295 -10.50 3.98 25.79
CA SER A 295 -11.09 4.57 26.98
C SER A 295 -11.30 3.53 28.08
N ALA A 296 -10.73 3.75 29.25
CA ALA A 296 -10.96 2.94 30.45
C ALA A 296 -12.37 3.14 31.06
N GLY A 297 -13.20 4.00 30.46
CA GLY A 297 -14.60 4.24 30.84
C GLY A 297 -14.82 5.18 32.02
N THR A 298 -13.83 5.38 32.90
CA THR A 298 -13.86 6.41 33.95
C THR A 298 -12.67 7.37 33.78
N PRO A 299 -12.91 8.68 33.65
CA PRO A 299 -11.83 9.67 33.60
C PRO A 299 -10.94 9.64 34.85
N ASP A 300 -9.70 10.05 34.72
CA ASP A 300 -8.74 10.16 35.81
C ASP A 300 -8.30 11.61 36.03
N PHE A 301 -7.68 11.90 37.17
CA PHE A 301 -7.26 13.26 37.52
C PHE A 301 -6.07 13.73 36.70
N CYS A 302 -6.11 14.98 36.26
CA CYS A 302 -5.11 15.54 35.35
C CYS A 302 -3.73 15.76 35.97
N ASN A 303 -3.61 15.72 37.30
CA ASN A 303 -2.31 15.77 37.98
C ASN A 303 -1.55 14.43 37.96
N LEU A 304 -2.20 13.33 37.56
CA LEU A 304 -1.56 12.03 37.44
C LEU A 304 -0.79 11.91 36.13
N ALA A 305 0.31 11.17 36.17
CA ALA A 305 1.16 10.98 35.02
C ALA A 305 0.80 9.69 34.27
N LYS A 306 0.61 9.78 32.95
CA LYS A 306 0.37 8.65 32.05
C LYS A 306 1.24 8.76 30.81
N SER A 307 1.39 7.67 30.07
CA SER A 307 2.09 7.73 28.78
C SER A 307 1.30 8.58 27.78
N VAL A 308 1.99 9.06 26.74
CA VAL A 308 1.40 9.64 25.55
C VAL A 308 1.60 8.64 24.41
N VAL A 309 0.58 8.40 23.58
CA VAL A 309 0.74 7.52 22.41
C VAL A 309 1.11 8.34 21.20
N CYS A 310 2.04 7.82 20.41
CA CYS A 310 2.63 8.46 19.24
C CYS A 310 2.42 7.58 18.02
N VAL A 311 1.90 8.17 16.95
CA VAL A 311 1.40 7.46 15.77
C VAL A 311 2.08 8.00 14.52
N GLN A 312 2.64 7.12 13.71
CA GLN A 312 3.24 7.45 12.43
C GLN A 312 2.17 7.95 11.45
N GLN A 313 2.50 9.00 10.69
CA GLN A 313 1.58 9.68 9.77
C GLN A 313 1.61 9.16 8.33
#